data_AF-A0A946ZA58-F1
#
_entry.id   AF-A0A946ZA58-F1
#
_cell.length_a   1.000
_cell.length_b   1.000
_cell.length_c   1.000
_cell.angle_alpha   90.00
_cell.angle_beta   90.00
_cell.angle_gamma   90.00
#
_symmetry.space_group_name_H-M   'P 1'
#
loop_
_entity.id
_entity.type
_entity.pdbx_description
1 polymer ?
#
loop_
_entity_poly.entity_id
_entity_poly.type
_entity_poly.pdbx_seq_one_letter_code
_entity_poly.pdbx_strand_id
1 'polypeptide(L)'
;MKLKTTLVFLLSLFSLTFYQAQAQCNGATFVENNGIAVIEAENANLPGNWKKETSKTPFAGNSYIIWRGQNAFNSPGQVGLISYKVKINNPGTYRFIWRNVIGKVDPQNPSSEHNDSWLKLPDASDFYAQKGNSKL
;
A
#
# COMPACT_ATOMS: atom_id res chain seq x y z
N MET A 1 20.98 -18.00 -69.68
CA MET A 1 21.67 -16.83 -69.10
C MET A 1 20.63 -15.85 -68.57
N LYS A 2 20.60 -15.66 -67.24
CA LYS A 2 19.95 -14.61 -66.45
C LYS A 2 18.39 -14.54 -66.43
N LEU A 3 17.85 -15.27 -65.46
CA LEU A 3 16.59 -14.99 -64.75
C LEU A 3 16.49 -13.51 -64.37
N LYS A 4 15.32 -12.88 -64.54
CA LYS A 4 14.96 -11.65 -63.82
C LYS A 4 13.83 -11.95 -62.85
N THR A 5 14.21 -11.83 -61.60
CA THR A 5 13.61 -12.30 -60.36
C THR A 5 12.25 -11.66 -60.09
N THR A 6 11.24 -12.52 -59.89
CA THR A 6 9.95 -12.22 -59.28
C THR A 6 10.15 -11.57 -57.91
N LEU A 7 9.46 -10.47 -57.64
CA LEU A 7 9.42 -9.81 -56.34
C LEU A 7 8.71 -10.74 -55.33
N VAL A 8 9.50 -11.52 -54.59
CA VAL A 8 9.04 -12.30 -53.44
C VAL A 8 8.84 -11.31 -52.29
N PHE A 9 7.58 -11.11 -51.88
CA PHE A 9 7.26 -10.41 -50.63
C PHE A 9 7.90 -11.19 -49.48
N LEU A 10 8.92 -10.59 -48.87
CA LEU A 10 9.66 -11.14 -47.76
C LEU A 10 8.71 -11.35 -46.57
N LEU A 11 8.53 -12.61 -46.16
CA LEU A 11 8.27 -12.92 -44.76
C LEU A 11 9.44 -12.37 -43.93
N SER A 12 9.21 -11.32 -43.16
CA SER A 12 10.09 -10.99 -42.05
C SER A 12 9.27 -10.61 -40.83
N LEU A 13 9.30 -11.52 -39.86
CA LEU A 13 9.32 -11.28 -38.42
C LEU A 13 8.53 -10.06 -37.92
N PHE A 14 7.36 -10.35 -37.37
CA PHE A 14 7.11 -9.99 -35.97
C PHE A 14 6.03 -10.95 -35.49
N SER A 15 6.45 -12.13 -35.02
CA SER A 15 5.68 -12.84 -34.01
C SER A 15 5.63 -11.92 -32.78
N LEU A 16 4.68 -10.98 -32.79
CA LEU A 16 4.20 -10.30 -31.61
C LEU A 16 3.64 -11.40 -30.72
N THR A 17 4.51 -11.98 -29.88
CA THR A 17 4.08 -12.58 -28.64
C THR A 17 3.42 -11.45 -27.87
N PHE A 18 2.11 -11.33 -28.02
CA PHE A 18 1.29 -10.62 -27.06
C PHE A 18 1.45 -11.37 -25.74
N TYR A 19 2.45 -10.98 -24.94
CA TYR A 19 2.42 -11.19 -23.51
C TYR A 19 1.25 -10.34 -23.01
N GLN A 20 0.05 -10.92 -23.08
CA GLN A 20 -1.09 -10.44 -22.31
C GLN A 20 -0.83 -10.83 -20.85
N ALA A 21 0.06 -10.09 -20.18
CA ALA A 21 0.05 -10.04 -18.73
C ALA A 21 -1.12 -9.15 -18.28
N GLN A 22 -2.34 -9.53 -18.63
CA GLN A 22 -3.53 -8.91 -18.07
C GLN A 22 -4.01 -9.74 -16.88
N ALA A 23 -3.25 -9.69 -15.79
CA ALA A 23 -3.89 -9.72 -14.48
C ALA A 23 -4.31 -8.29 -14.18
N GLN A 24 -5.36 -7.81 -14.87
CA GLN A 24 -6.04 -6.58 -14.51
C GLN A 24 -6.51 -6.73 -13.07
N CYS A 25 -5.80 -6.09 -12.15
CA CYS A 25 -6.09 -6.13 -10.72
C CYS A 25 -7.47 -5.51 -10.53
N ASN A 26 -8.49 -6.34 -10.30
CA ASN A 26 -9.85 -5.85 -10.14
C ASN A 26 -9.97 -5.12 -8.78
N GLY A 27 -9.60 -3.84 -8.74
CA GLY A 27 -9.79 -2.94 -7.60
C GLY A 27 -8.70 -2.91 -6.53
N ALA A 28 -7.46 -3.36 -6.82
CA ALA A 28 -6.33 -3.12 -5.90
C ALA A 28 -5.87 -1.65 -5.97
N THR A 29 -5.68 -1.01 -4.82
CA THR A 29 -5.17 0.37 -4.71
C THR A 29 -3.64 0.42 -4.78
N PHE A 30 -2.98 -0.61 -4.25
CA PHE A 30 -1.52 -0.74 -4.22
C PHE A 30 -1.11 -2.11 -4.73
N VAL A 31 0.07 -2.20 -5.34
CA VAL A 31 0.62 -3.43 -5.89
C VAL A 31 2.05 -3.59 -5.42
N GLU A 32 2.35 -4.74 -4.83
CA GLU A 32 3.69 -5.15 -4.46
C GLU A 32 4.57 -5.35 -5.70
N ASN A 33 5.79 -4.85 -5.63
CA ASN A 33 6.81 -5.02 -6.65
C ASN A 33 8.15 -5.35 -5.98
N ASN A 34 8.79 -6.44 -6.42
CA ASN A 34 10.09 -6.90 -5.93
C ASN A 34 10.18 -7.06 -4.40
N GLY A 35 9.14 -7.63 -3.79
CA GLY A 35 9.05 -7.91 -2.36
C GLY A 35 8.68 -6.70 -1.50
N ILE A 36 8.27 -5.57 -2.11
CA ILE A 36 7.92 -4.34 -1.39
C ILE A 36 6.58 -3.81 -1.89
N ALA A 37 5.66 -3.55 -0.95
CA ALA A 37 4.46 -2.76 -1.18
C ALA A 37 4.58 -1.44 -0.42
N VAL A 38 4.48 -0.31 -1.12
CA VAL A 38 4.45 1.02 -0.51
C VAL A 38 3.02 1.53 -0.53
N ILE A 39 2.51 1.91 0.64
CA ILE A 39 1.16 2.45 0.83
C ILE A 39 1.31 3.90 1.27
N GLU A 40 0.89 4.82 0.41
CA GLU A 40 0.72 6.22 0.78
C GLU A 40 -0.64 6.35 1.47
N ALA A 41 -0.63 6.60 2.79
CA ALA A 41 -1.82 6.54 3.63
C ALA A 41 -2.89 7.57 3.21
N GLU A 42 -2.50 8.68 2.61
CA GLU A 42 -3.41 9.68 2.07
C GLU A 42 -4.10 9.25 0.76
N ASN A 43 -3.65 8.17 0.11
CA ASN A 43 -4.18 7.66 -1.15
C ASN A 43 -5.27 6.60 -0.93
N ALA A 44 -6.23 6.92 -0.07
CA ALA A 44 -7.46 6.14 0.13
C ALA A 44 -8.65 7.07 0.39
N ASN A 45 -9.86 6.49 0.44
CA ASN A 45 -11.01 7.21 0.96
C ASN A 45 -10.83 7.41 2.47
N LEU A 46 -10.92 8.65 2.93
CA LEU A 46 -10.67 9.05 4.33
C LEU A 46 -12.01 9.40 5.00
N PRO A 47 -12.64 8.46 5.73
CA PRO A 47 -13.95 8.70 6.33
C PRO A 47 -13.87 9.53 7.62
N GLY A 48 -14.99 10.16 7.96
CA GLY A 48 -15.17 10.85 9.24
C GLY A 48 -14.18 12.01 9.44
N ASN A 49 -13.36 11.92 10.49
CA ASN A 49 -12.47 12.99 10.93
C ASN A 49 -11.00 12.79 10.54
N TRP A 50 -10.72 11.89 9.61
CA TRP A 50 -9.41 11.85 8.95
C TRP A 50 -9.21 13.10 8.08
N LYS A 51 -8.06 13.75 8.21
CA LYS A 51 -7.66 14.93 7.44
C LYS A 51 -6.30 14.70 6.82
N LYS A 52 -6.07 15.27 5.64
CA LYS A 52 -4.73 15.38 5.05
C LYS A 52 -4.09 16.68 5.56
N GLU A 53 -2.85 16.60 6.01
CA GLU A 53 -2.11 17.76 6.52
C GLU A 53 -0.65 17.73 6.04
N THR A 54 -0.01 18.89 6.11
CA THR A 54 1.39 19.12 5.73
C THR A 54 2.17 19.90 6.81
N SER A 55 1.55 20.12 7.98
CA SER A 55 2.09 21.02 9.02
C SER A 55 3.26 20.43 9.81
N LYS A 56 3.37 19.09 9.86
CA LYS A 56 4.49 18.37 10.51
C LYS A 56 5.40 17.77 9.46
N THR A 57 6.71 17.96 9.60
CA THR A 57 7.74 17.40 8.70
C THR A 57 8.72 16.50 9.47
N PRO A 58 9.35 15.51 8.80
CA PRO A 58 9.16 15.12 7.40
C PRO A 58 7.95 14.17 7.19
N PHE A 59 7.29 14.28 6.03
CA PHE A 59 6.36 13.28 5.49
C PHE A 59 6.82 12.82 4.10
N ALA A 60 6.33 11.67 3.66
CA ALA A 60 6.52 11.18 2.29
C ALA A 60 5.35 11.65 1.40
N GLY A 61 5.54 11.69 0.09
CA GLY A 61 4.48 12.08 -0.84
C GLY A 61 4.07 13.55 -0.69
N ASN A 62 2.75 13.80 -0.73
CA ASN A 62 2.20 15.16 -0.76
C ASN A 62 1.66 15.61 0.60
N SER A 63 1.34 14.69 1.51
CA SER A 63 0.77 14.97 2.82
C SER A 63 0.85 13.75 3.73
N TYR A 64 0.41 13.88 4.97
CA TYR A 64 0.09 12.74 5.84
C TYR A 64 -1.38 12.80 6.27
N ILE A 65 -1.91 11.68 6.75
CA ILE A 65 -3.25 11.64 7.36
C ILE A 65 -3.18 11.79 8.88
N ILE A 66 -4.17 12.46 9.46
CA ILE A 66 -4.31 12.64 10.91
C ILE A 66 -5.76 12.55 11.33
N TRP A 67 -5.99 11.89 12.46
CA TRP A 67 -7.32 11.78 13.05
C TRP A 67 -7.59 12.96 13.98
N ARG A 68 -8.63 13.75 13.65
CA ARG A 68 -9.07 14.90 14.46
C ARG A 68 -10.37 14.63 15.23
N GLY A 69 -10.82 13.37 15.27
CA GLY A 69 -11.99 12.96 16.03
C GLY A 69 -11.66 12.51 17.46
N GLN A 70 -12.66 11.91 18.12
CA GLN A 70 -12.51 11.32 19.46
C GLN A 70 -11.69 10.03 19.43
N ASN A 71 -11.09 9.64 20.57
CA ASN A 71 -10.42 8.36 20.71
C ASN A 71 -11.38 7.17 20.54
N ALA A 72 -10.84 6.00 20.20
CA ALA A 72 -11.61 4.78 19.92
C ALA A 72 -11.14 3.59 20.77
N PHE A 73 -10.68 3.84 22.02
CA PHE A 73 -9.98 2.86 22.87
C PHE A 73 -10.71 1.51 23.01
N ASN A 74 -12.04 1.54 23.10
CA ASN A 74 -12.88 0.34 23.29
C ASN A 74 -13.66 -0.06 22.04
N SER A 75 -13.39 0.58 20.91
CA SER A 75 -14.13 0.38 19.65
C SER A 75 -13.24 0.48 18.40
N PRO A 76 -12.04 -0.16 18.40
CA PRO A 76 -11.13 -0.08 17.26
C PRO A 76 -11.82 -0.59 15.99
N GLY A 77 -11.68 0.17 14.90
CA GLY A 77 -12.25 -0.17 13.60
C GLY A 77 -13.74 0.13 13.43
N GLN A 78 -14.47 0.61 14.45
CA GLN A 78 -15.87 1.04 14.29
C GLN A 78 -16.00 2.45 13.72
N VAL A 79 -15.06 3.34 14.03
CA VAL A 79 -14.99 4.72 13.53
C VAL A 79 -13.68 4.94 12.79
N GLY A 80 -13.73 5.71 11.70
CA GLY A 80 -12.52 6.07 10.95
C GLY A 80 -11.82 4.87 10.27
N LEU A 81 -12.52 3.77 9.98
CA LEU A 81 -11.92 2.63 9.29
C LEU A 81 -11.47 3.03 7.87
N ILE A 82 -10.17 2.98 7.60
CA ILE A 82 -9.62 3.11 6.25
C ILE A 82 -9.27 1.71 5.75
N SER A 83 -9.71 1.37 4.53
CA SER A 83 -9.40 0.09 3.89
C SER A 83 -8.47 0.31 2.70
N TYR A 84 -7.35 -0.41 2.70
CA TYR A 84 -6.41 -0.45 1.59
C TYR A 84 -6.44 -1.84 0.95
N LYS A 85 -6.63 -1.89 -0.36
CA LYS A 85 -6.50 -3.14 -1.11
C LYS A 85 -5.10 -3.23 -1.69
N VAL A 86 -4.32 -4.18 -1.23
CA VAL A 86 -2.93 -4.38 -1.65
C VAL A 86 -2.84 -5.72 -2.37
N LYS A 87 -2.36 -5.72 -3.60
CA LYS A 87 -2.04 -6.94 -4.32
C LYS A 87 -0.62 -7.36 -3.98
N ILE A 88 -0.47 -8.56 -3.43
CA ILE A 88 0.82 -9.22 -3.23
C ILE A 88 1.04 -10.17 -4.40
N ASN A 89 2.06 -9.92 -5.24
CA ASN A 89 2.38 -10.77 -6.39
C ASN A 89 3.33 -11.90 -5.98
N ASN A 90 4.16 -11.68 -4.96
CA ASN A 90 5.13 -12.63 -4.42
C ASN A 90 4.70 -13.07 -3.00
N PRO A 91 4.00 -14.21 -2.83
CA PRO A 91 3.60 -14.70 -1.51
C PRO A 91 4.80 -14.94 -0.59
N GLY A 92 4.65 -14.62 0.70
CA GLY A 92 5.70 -14.80 1.70
C GLY A 92 5.39 -14.07 2.99
N THR A 93 6.36 -14.05 3.90
CA THR A 93 6.27 -13.28 5.14
C THR A 93 6.73 -11.84 4.89
N TYR A 94 5.84 -10.88 5.15
CA TYR A 94 6.13 -9.45 5.06
C TYR A 94 6.22 -8.84 6.44
N ARG A 95 7.15 -7.88 6.60
CA ARG A 95 7.17 -7.00 7.77
C ARG A 95 6.33 -5.78 7.48
N PHE A 96 5.30 -5.57 8.27
CA PHE A 96 4.53 -4.34 8.21
C PHE A 96 5.27 -3.22 8.97
N ILE A 97 5.49 -2.08 8.32
CA ILE A 97 6.08 -0.88 8.92
C ILE A 97 5.21 0.31 8.52
N TRP A 98 4.68 1.06 9.49
CA TRP A 98 4.08 2.38 9.24
C TRP A 98 4.95 3.48 9.83
N ARG A 99 4.84 4.67 9.24
CA ARG A 99 5.35 5.90 9.82
C ARG A 99 4.19 6.57 10.54
N ASN A 100 4.36 6.87 11.82
CA ASN A 100 3.31 7.48 12.64
C ASN A 100 3.82 8.81 13.24
N VAL A 101 2.89 9.69 13.57
CA VAL A 101 3.14 10.90 14.33
C VAL A 101 2.08 11.04 15.41
N ILE A 102 2.47 11.58 16.55
CA ILE A 102 1.56 11.92 17.65
C ILE A 102 0.60 13.01 17.18
N GLY A 103 -0.70 12.73 17.15
CA GLY A 103 -1.70 13.60 16.53
C GLY A 103 -2.02 14.87 17.33
N LYS A 104 -1.89 14.81 18.65
CA LYS A 104 -2.15 15.90 19.59
C LYS A 104 -1.02 15.93 20.60
N VAL A 105 -0.52 17.10 20.94
CA VAL A 105 0.53 17.24 21.96
C VAL A 105 -0.12 17.80 23.21
N ASP A 106 -0.08 17.05 24.30
CA ASP A 106 -0.42 17.57 25.62
C ASP A 106 0.80 18.31 26.21
N PRO A 107 0.64 19.53 26.77
CA PRO A 107 1.77 20.27 27.34
C PRO A 107 2.46 19.57 28.51
N GLN A 108 1.74 18.75 29.27
CA GLN A 108 2.24 18.02 30.44
C GLN A 108 2.73 16.61 30.06
N ASN A 109 2.13 16.00 29.04
CA ASN A 109 2.57 14.70 28.51
C ASN A 109 2.64 14.70 26.96
N PRO A 110 3.71 15.27 26.36
CA PRO A 110 3.81 15.46 24.92
C PRO A 110 3.77 14.17 24.08
N SER A 111 3.96 13.00 24.71
CA SER A 111 4.09 11.71 24.03
C SER A 111 2.86 10.79 24.09
N SER A 112 1.82 11.13 24.88
CA SER A 112 0.73 10.20 25.18
C SER A 112 -0.53 10.35 24.32
N GLU A 113 -0.74 11.50 23.68
CA GLU A 113 -2.04 11.83 23.10
C GLU A 113 -2.15 11.47 21.61
N HIS A 114 -3.25 10.82 21.21
CA HIS A 114 -3.58 10.57 19.80
C HIS A 114 -2.44 9.90 19.01
N ASN A 115 -1.74 8.95 19.62
CA ASN A 115 -0.66 8.16 19.03
C ASN A 115 -1.11 6.72 18.69
N ASP A 116 -2.31 6.31 19.10
CA ASP A 116 -2.85 4.98 18.84
C ASP A 116 -3.32 4.81 17.39
N SER A 117 -2.99 3.67 16.81
CA SER A 117 -3.51 3.22 15.52
C SER A 117 -3.59 1.70 15.53
N TRP A 118 -4.65 1.17 14.93
CA TRP A 118 -4.91 -0.27 14.90
C TRP A 118 -4.84 -0.78 13.46
N LEU A 119 -4.34 -2.00 13.29
CA LEU A 119 -4.23 -2.68 12.01
C LEU A 119 -4.91 -4.04 12.07
N LYS A 120 -5.58 -4.37 10.98
CA LYS A 120 -6.13 -5.70 10.72
C LYS A 120 -5.78 -6.11 9.30
N LEU A 121 -5.35 -7.36 9.13
CA LEU A 121 -5.01 -7.97 7.85
C LEU A 121 -5.91 -9.20 7.64
N PRO A 122 -7.18 -9.01 7.24
CA PRO A 122 -8.17 -10.09 7.23
C PRO A 122 -7.84 -11.22 6.23
N ASP A 123 -7.09 -10.90 5.17
CA ASP A 123 -6.75 -11.84 4.10
C ASP A 123 -5.35 -12.45 4.27
N ALA A 124 -4.63 -12.12 5.34
CA ALA A 124 -3.34 -12.73 5.65
C ALA A 124 -3.54 -14.09 6.32
N SER A 125 -2.73 -15.08 5.93
CA SER A 125 -2.79 -16.42 6.55
C SER A 125 -2.36 -16.42 8.02
N ASP A 126 -1.55 -15.43 8.44
CA ASP A 126 -1.00 -15.32 9.79
C ASP A 126 -0.63 -13.85 10.09
N PHE A 127 -0.72 -13.42 11.35
CA PHE A 127 -0.31 -12.09 11.83
C PHE A 127 0.29 -12.21 13.23
N TYR A 128 1.60 -12.03 13.33
CA TYR A 128 2.38 -12.31 14.54
C TYR A 128 3.51 -11.30 14.73
N ALA A 129 3.97 -11.19 15.98
CA ALA A 129 5.24 -10.53 16.26
C ALA A 129 6.39 -11.54 16.12
N GLN A 130 7.57 -11.08 15.68
CA GLN A 130 8.74 -11.94 15.54
C GLN A 130 9.92 -11.35 16.32
N LYS A 131 10.58 -12.19 17.13
CA LYS A 131 11.82 -11.85 17.84
C LYS A 131 12.90 -12.87 17.48
N GLY A 132 13.85 -12.46 16.64
CA GLY A 132 14.84 -13.37 16.07
C GLY A 132 14.17 -14.43 15.20
N ASN A 133 14.38 -15.71 15.51
CA ASN A 133 13.75 -16.84 14.81
C ASN A 133 12.43 -17.29 15.45
N SER A 134 12.00 -16.67 16.55
CA SER A 134 10.78 -17.05 17.26
C SER A 134 9.59 -16.18 16.84
N LYS A 135 8.47 -16.83 16.54
CA LYS A 135 7.14 -16.18 16.50
C LYS A 135 6.61 -16.03 17.92
N LEU A 136 6.04 -14.86 18.23
CA LEU A 136 5.43 -14.49 19.51
C LEU A 136 3.91 -14.46 19.38
#